data_AF-A0A7K6HJV7-F1
#
_entry.id   AF-A0A7K6HJV7-F1
#
_cell.length_a   1.000
_cell.length_b   1.000
_cell.length_c   1.000
_cell.angle_alpha   90.00
_cell.angle_beta   90.00
_cell.angle_gamma   90.00
#
_symmetry.space_group_name_H-M   'P 1'
#
loop_
_entity.id
_entity.type
_entity.pdbx_description
1 polymer ?
#
loop_
_entity_poly.entity_id
_entity_poly.type
_entity_poly.pdbx_seq_one_letter_code
_entity_poly.pdbx_strand_id
1 'polypeptide(L)'
;RTKALVLELLAAVCLVRGGHNIILAAFDNFKEVCGEKNRFEKLMEYFRNEDTSIDFMVACMQFINIVVHSVENMNFRVFLQYEFTHLGLDQYLE
;
A
#
# COMPACT_ATOMS: atom_id res chain seq x y z
N ARG A 1 5.34 8.48 -13.43
CA ARG A 1 6.46 9.18 -12.73
C ARG A 1 6.08 9.71 -11.34
N THR A 2 5.17 10.69 -11.18
CA THR A 2 4.85 11.28 -9.85
C THR A 2 4.36 10.26 -8.82
N LYS A 3 3.45 9.35 -9.22
CA LYS A 3 2.93 8.30 -8.33
C LYS A 3 4.03 7.36 -7.79
N ALA A 4 5.00 6.98 -8.63
CA ALA A 4 6.12 6.13 -8.24
C ALA A 4 6.97 6.81 -7.16
N LEU A 5 7.35 8.08 -7.37
CA LEU A 5 8.13 8.83 -6.40
C LEU A 5 7.40 9.01 -5.06
N VAL A 6 6.08 9.23 -5.08
CA VAL A 6 5.28 9.29 -3.85
C VAL A 6 5.37 7.97 -3.09
N LEU A 7 5.23 6.84 -3.78
CA LEU A 7 5.31 5.51 -3.16
C LEU A 7 6.71 5.21 -2.59
N GLU A 8 7.77 5.59 -3.29
CA GLU A 8 9.15 5.47 -2.81
C GLU A 8 9.38 6.27 -1.52
N LEU A 9 8.87 7.50 -1.45
CA LEU A 9 8.97 8.34 -0.25
C LEU A 9 8.17 7.75 0.91
N LEU A 10 6.94 7.30 0.66
CA LEU A 10 6.10 6.67 1.69
C LEU A 10 6.72 5.35 2.18
N ALA A 11 7.32 4.56 1.30
CA ALA A 11 8.06 3.35 1.64
C ALA A 11 9.26 3.64 2.55
N ALA A 12 10.05 4.68 2.23
CA ALA A 12 11.18 5.11 3.05
C ALA A 12 10.74 5.52 4.47
N VAL A 13 9.63 6.27 4.57
CA VAL A 13 9.05 6.65 5.88
C VAL A 13 8.50 5.43 6.62
N CYS A 14 7.88 4.47 5.93
CA CYS A 14 7.32 3.26 6.54
C CYS A 14 8.36 2.44 7.32
N LEU A 15 9.61 2.43 6.84
CA LEU A 15 10.71 1.63 7.39
C LEU A 15 11.43 2.27 8.59
N VAL A 16 11.25 3.58 8.86
CA VAL A 16 11.88 4.20 10.03
C VAL A 16 11.09 3.92 11.30
N ARG A 17 11.76 3.97 12.47
CA ARG A 17 11.13 3.67 13.77
C ARG A 17 9.90 4.56 14.01
N GLY A 18 8.73 3.93 14.17
CA GLY A 18 7.45 4.61 14.36
C GLY A 18 6.79 5.12 13.08
N GLY A 19 7.46 5.04 11.93
CA GLY A 19 6.95 5.52 10.66
C GLY A 19 5.80 4.69 10.10
N HIS A 20 5.77 3.38 10.36
CA HIS A 20 4.67 2.50 9.95
C HIS A 20 3.29 3.00 10.42
N ASN A 21 3.17 3.38 11.70
CA ASN A 21 1.93 3.95 12.26
C ASN A 21 1.52 5.26 11.57
N ILE A 22 2.49 6.09 11.18
CA ILE A 22 2.24 7.36 10.48
C ILE A 22 1.70 7.07 9.08
N ILE A 23 2.26 6.09 8.38
CA ILE A 23 1.80 5.68 7.05
C ILE A 23 0.36 5.15 7.12
N LEU A 24 0.06 4.27 8.07
CA LEU A 24 -1.30 3.75 8.22
C LEU A 24 -2.31 4.86 8.54
N ALA A 25 -1.98 5.77 9.47
CA ALA A 25 -2.83 6.91 9.79
C ALA A 25 -3.03 7.86 8.59
N ALA A 26 -2.00 8.04 7.75
CA ALA A 26 -2.10 8.82 6.53
C ALA A 26 -3.05 8.16 5.52
N PHE A 27 -3.03 6.84 5.38
CA PHE A 27 -3.97 6.12 4.53
C PHE A 27 -5.38 6.00 5.12
N ASP A 28 -5.53 5.99 6.45
CA ASP A 28 -6.83 6.12 7.11
C ASP A 28 -7.44 7.51 6.83
N ASN A 29 -6.62 8.57 6.91
CA ASN A 29 -7.06 9.90 6.51
C ASN A 29 -7.41 9.95 5.01
N PHE A 30 -6.55 9.37 4.16
CA PHE A 30 -6.76 9.30 2.72
C PHE A 30 -8.10 8.65 2.39
N LYS A 31 -8.44 7.53 3.05
CA LYS A 31 -9.72 6.85 2.92
C LYS A 31 -10.89 7.79 3.18
N GLU A 32 -10.89 8.52 4.29
CA GLU A 32 -11.99 9.42 4.66
C GLU A 32 -12.10 10.62 3.70
N VAL A 33 -10.98 11.27 3.33
CA VAL A 33 -11.00 12.45 2.44
C VAL A 33 -11.30 12.08 0.99
N CYS A 34 -10.95 10.87 0.57
CA CYS A 34 -11.19 10.37 -0.80
C CYS A 34 -12.49 9.60 -0.95
N GLY A 35 -13.20 9.32 0.14
CA GLY A 35 -14.42 8.51 0.17
C GLY A 35 -14.20 7.05 -0.20
N GLU A 36 -13.05 6.47 0.17
CA GLU A 36 -12.81 5.03 -0.02
C GLU A 36 -13.67 4.22 0.96
N LYS A 37 -14.16 3.05 0.54
CA LYS A 37 -14.88 2.15 1.44
C LYS A 37 -13.89 1.45 2.36
N ASN A 38 -12.78 0.98 1.78
CA ASN A 38 -11.68 0.34 2.47
C ASN A 38 -10.40 1.13 2.23
N ARG A 39 -9.50 1.14 3.21
CA ARG A 39 -8.18 1.74 3.04
C ARG A 39 -7.43 1.06 1.88
N PHE A 40 -6.65 1.83 1.11
CA PHE A 40 -5.85 1.36 -0.03
C PHE A 40 -6.65 1.02 -1.29
N GLU A 41 -7.96 1.28 -1.33
CA GLU A 41 -8.81 0.92 -2.46
C GLU A 41 -8.37 1.60 -3.77
N LYS A 42 -8.13 2.92 -3.77
CA LYS A 42 -7.62 3.66 -4.93
C LYS A 42 -6.17 3.31 -5.25
N LEU A 43 -5.35 2.95 -4.26
CA LEU A 43 -4.00 2.45 -4.52
C LEU A 43 -4.07 1.18 -5.38
N MET A 44 -4.94 0.24 -5.01
CA MET A 44 -5.18 -0.99 -5.77
C MET A 44 -5.84 -0.72 -7.13
N GLU A 45 -6.74 0.26 -7.24
CA GLU A 45 -7.29 0.71 -8.52
C GLU A 45 -6.18 1.23 -9.46
N TYR A 46 -5.30 2.11 -8.96
CA TYR A 46 -4.18 2.61 -9.75
C TYR A 46 -3.20 1.50 -10.11
N PHE A 47 -2.96 0.55 -9.21
CA PHE A 47 -2.06 -0.56 -9.47
C PHE A 47 -2.58 -1.48 -10.57
N ARG A 48 -3.86 -1.89 -10.49
CA ARG A 48 -4.47 -2.78 -11.47
C ARG A 48 -4.63 -2.19 -12.86
N ASN A 49 -4.87 -0.88 -12.94
CA ASN A 49 -5.19 -0.21 -14.20
C ASN A 49 -3.96 0.42 -14.88
N GLU A 50 -2.75 0.22 -14.35
CA GLU A 50 -1.52 0.77 -14.92
C GLU A 50 -0.77 -0.28 -15.75
N ASP A 51 -0.90 -0.20 -17.06
CA ASP A 51 -0.22 -1.10 -18.00
C ASP A 51 1.06 -0.51 -18.60
N THR A 52 1.34 0.78 -18.37
CA THR A 52 2.37 1.51 -19.12
C THR A 52 3.63 1.81 -18.32
N SER A 53 3.48 2.09 -17.02
CA SER A 53 4.58 2.56 -16.17
C SER A 53 5.14 1.43 -15.29
N ILE A 54 6.10 0.66 -15.80
CA ILE A 54 6.81 -0.39 -15.04
C ILE A 54 7.38 0.15 -13.72
N ASP A 55 8.00 1.33 -13.74
CA ASP A 55 8.55 1.98 -12.53
C ASP A 55 7.50 2.17 -11.43
N PHE A 56 6.25 2.48 -11.82
CA PHE A 56 5.18 2.63 -10.86
C PHE A 56 4.73 1.27 -10.32
N MET A 57 4.57 0.27 -11.18
CA MET A 57 4.19 -1.07 -10.75
C MET A 57 5.21 -1.64 -9.75
N VAL A 58 6.50 -1.47 -10.03
CA VAL A 58 7.59 -1.88 -9.13
C VAL A 58 7.52 -1.13 -7.80
N ALA A 59 7.43 0.21 -7.83
CA ALA A 59 7.34 1.01 -6.61
C ALA A 59 6.08 0.67 -5.78
N CYS A 60 4.95 0.42 -6.45
CA CYS A 60 3.68 0.07 -5.81
C CYS A 60 3.75 -1.29 -5.13
N MET A 61 4.23 -2.31 -5.83
CA MET A 61 4.37 -3.65 -5.25
C MET A 61 5.38 -3.66 -4.10
N GLN A 62 6.49 -2.92 -4.25
CA GLN A 62 7.47 -2.76 -3.18
C GLN A 62 6.88 -2.07 -1.95
N PHE A 63 6.09 -1.00 -2.15
CA PHE A 63 5.41 -0.30 -1.06
C PHE A 63 4.43 -1.23 -0.33
N ILE A 64 3.58 -1.96 -1.06
CA ILE A 64 2.64 -2.93 -0.48
C ILE A 64 3.41 -3.97 0.34
N ASN A 65 4.46 -4.56 -0.22
CA ASN A 65 5.30 -5.54 0.46
C ASN A 65 5.89 -5.00 1.77
N ILE A 66 6.38 -3.76 1.76
CA ILE A 66 6.91 -3.09 2.95
C ILE A 66 5.81 -2.90 4.00
N VAL A 67 4.68 -2.28 3.64
CA VAL A 67 3.57 -2.01 4.57
C VAL A 67 3.09 -3.30 5.26
N VAL A 68 3.00 -4.40 4.51
CA VAL A 68 2.47 -5.65 5.02
C VAL A 68 3.52 -6.43 5.83
N HIS A 69 4.80 -6.43 5.42
CA HIS A 69 5.80 -7.35 5.99
C HIS A 69 6.83 -6.71 6.91
N SER A 70 6.87 -5.38 7.04
CA SER A 70 7.80 -4.71 7.98
C SER A 70 7.27 -4.64 9.42
N VAL A 71 6.07 -5.15 9.71
CA VAL A 71 5.48 -5.11 11.05
C VAL A 71 6.04 -6.21 11.96
N GLU A 72 6.26 -5.89 13.23
CA GLU A 72 6.78 -6.84 14.23
C GLU A 72 5.71 -7.84 14.69
N ASN A 73 4.45 -7.41 14.79
CA ASN A 73 3.36 -8.25 15.26
C ASN A 73 2.83 -9.12 14.11
N MET A 74 3.03 -10.44 14.22
CA MET A 74 2.62 -11.39 13.18
C MET A 74 1.11 -11.47 12.97
N ASN A 75 0.28 -11.27 14.00
CA ASN A 75 -1.17 -11.21 13.82
C ASN A 75 -1.58 -9.95 13.04
N PHE A 76 -0.88 -8.83 13.28
CA PHE A 76 -1.10 -7.61 12.52
C PHE A 76 -0.64 -7.75 11.06
N ARG A 77 0.47 -8.46 10.82
CA ARG A 77 0.90 -8.83 9.47
C ARG A 77 -0.19 -9.60 8.72
N VAL A 78 -0.76 -10.63 9.34
CA VAL A 78 -1.85 -11.43 8.74
C VAL A 78 -3.08 -10.57 8.47
N PHE A 79 -3.42 -9.66 9.39
CA PHE A 79 -4.52 -8.72 9.17
C PHE A 79 -4.27 -7.81 7.95
N LEU A 80 -3.07 -7.23 7.81
CA LEU A 80 -2.73 -6.39 6.65
C LEU A 80 -2.67 -7.20 5.35
N GLN A 81 -2.19 -8.44 5.39
CA GLN A 81 -2.27 -9.35 4.24
C GLN A 81 -3.72 -9.52 3.80
N TYR A 82 -4.61 -9.81 4.75
CA TYR A 82 -6.03 -9.98 4.45
C TYR A 82 -6.69 -8.72 3.88
N GLU A 83 -6.32 -7.51 4.33
CA GLU A 83 -6.81 -6.26 3.72
C GLU A 83 -6.52 -6.22 2.21
N PHE A 84 -5.27 -6.53 1.80
CA PHE A 84 -4.91 -6.53 0.38
C PHE A 84 -5.52 -7.71 -0.40
N THR A 85 -5.62 -8.90 0.21
CA THR A 85 -6.37 -10.02 -0.37
C THR A 85 -7.83 -9.65 -0.62
N HIS A 86 -8.48 -8.96 0.33
CA HIS A 86 -9.86 -8.51 0.19
C HIS A 86 -10.03 -7.45 -0.90
N LEU A 87 -8.98 -6.66 -1.15
CA LEU A 87 -8.93 -5.73 -2.28
C LEU A 87 -8.59 -6.41 -3.62
N GLY A 88 -8.36 -7.72 -3.64
CA GLY A 88 -8.12 -8.49 -4.86
C GLY A 88 -6.67 -8.50 -5.33
N LEU A 89 -5.70 -8.26 -4.45
CA LEU A 89 -4.27 -8.28 -4.81
C LEU A 89 -3.83 -9.66 -5.29
N ASP A 90 -4.22 -10.73 -4.60
CA ASP A 90 -3.77 -12.08 -4.90
C ASP A 90 -4.23 -12.53 -6.30
N GLN A 91 -5.50 -12.28 -6.65
CA GLN A 91 -6.05 -12.61 -7.97
C GLN A 91 -5.44 -11.79 -9.10
N TYR A 92 -4.92 -10.59 -8.80
CA TYR A 92 -4.26 -9.76 -9.79
C TYR A 92 -2.82 -10.21 -10.08
N LEU A 93 -2.17 -10.87 -9.12
CA LEU A 93 -0.80 -11.34 -9.24
C LEU A 93 -0.67 -12.75 -9.81
N GLU A 94 -1.77 -13.50 -9.90
CA GLU A 94 -1.87 -14.80 -10.60
C GLU A 94 -1.97 -14.64 -12.12
#